data_AF-A0A6I1E7P1-F1
#
_entry.id   AF-A0A6I1E7P1-F1
#
_cell.length_a   1.000
_cell.length_b   1.000
_cell.length_c   1.000
_cell.angle_alpha   90.00
_cell.angle_beta   90.00
_cell.angle_gamma   90.00
#
_symmetry.space_group_name_H-M   'P 1'
#
loop_
_entity.id
_entity.type
_entity.pdbx_description
1 polymer ?
#
loop_
_entity_poly.entity_id
_entity_poly.type
_entity_poly.pdbx_seq_one_letter_code
_entity_poly.pdbx_strand_id
1 'polypeptide(L)'
;MKILSIIFFILAAIVLGLWAFFYIYVMGMACAFGSVNSTNCSVKYPWMLSGEDFNLLVTTPAIIFGLTLVLAILFRREAKKGNDS
;
A
#
# COMPACT_ATOMS: atom_id res chain seq x y z
N MET A 1 -5.47 5.72 -25.08
CA MET A 1 -5.37 4.93 -23.82
C MET A 1 -4.08 5.17 -23.00
N LYS A 2 -3.23 6.16 -23.32
CA LYS A 2 -2.02 6.49 -22.53
C LYS A 2 -2.36 7.18 -21.20
N ILE A 3 -3.35 8.08 -21.20
CA ILE A 3 -3.84 8.80 -20.02
C ILE A 3 -4.33 7.84 -18.92
N LEU A 4 -5.14 6.83 -19.26
CA LEU A 4 -5.63 5.85 -18.30
C LEU A 4 -4.51 5.09 -17.59
N SER A 5 -3.48 4.67 -18.35
CA SER A 5 -2.31 3.99 -17.79
C SER A 5 -1.51 4.90 -16.84
N ILE A 6 -1.42 6.20 -17.15
CA ILE A 6 -0.79 7.21 -16.29
C ILE A 6 -1.60 7.43 -15.01
N ILE A 7 -2.93 7.53 -15.11
CA ILE A 7 -3.82 7.70 -13.95
C ILE A 7 -3.65 6.54 -12.98
N PHE A 8 -3.64 5.29 -13.46
CA PHE A 8 -3.39 4.12 -12.61
C PHE A 8 -2.00 4.12 -11.98
N PHE A 9 -0.99 4.64 -12.68
CA PHE A 9 0.36 4.76 -12.13
C PHE A 9 0.45 5.80 -11.00
N ILE A 10 -0.21 6.95 -11.19
CA ILE A 10 -0.33 7.99 -10.17
C ILE A 10 -1.13 7.45 -8.98
N LEU A 11 -2.22 6.74 -9.23
CA LEU A 11 -3.05 6.15 -8.20
C LEU A 11 -2.25 5.12 -7.38
N ALA A 12 -1.45 4.27 -8.03
CA ALA A 12 -0.53 3.37 -7.36
C ALA A 12 0.46 4.16 -6.48
N ALA A 13 1.14 5.17 -7.03
CA ALA A 13 2.07 6.00 -6.25
C ALA A 13 1.41 6.64 -5.01
N ILE A 14 0.16 7.11 -5.13
CA ILE A 14 -0.64 7.65 -4.03
C ILE A 14 -0.96 6.56 -3.00
N VAL A 15 -1.36 5.35 -3.43
CA VAL A 15 -1.63 4.23 -2.52
C VAL A 15 -0.38 3.82 -1.74
N LEU A 16 0.79 3.80 -2.37
CA LEU A 16 2.06 3.55 -1.68
C LEU A 16 2.39 4.65 -0.66
N GLY A 17 2.18 5.91 -1.02
CA GLY A 17 2.40 7.03 -0.10
C GLY A 17 1.45 6.99 1.09
N LEU A 18 0.16 6.74 0.85
CA LEU A 18 -0.86 6.55 1.89
C LEU A 18 -0.53 5.37 2.79
N TRP A 19 -0.05 4.26 2.23
CA TRP A 19 0.37 3.10 3.00
C TRP A 19 1.52 3.44 3.95
N ALA A 20 2.58 4.08 3.45
CA ALA A 20 3.72 4.48 4.28
C ALA A 20 3.30 5.46 5.39
N PHE A 21 2.44 6.43 5.07
CA PHE A 21 1.91 7.38 6.03
C PHE A 21 1.06 6.69 7.11
N PHE A 22 0.12 5.82 6.69
CA PHE A 22 -0.74 5.07 7.59
C PHE A 22 0.06 4.16 8.52
N TYR A 23 1.09 3.50 7.99
CA TYR A 23 2.00 2.67 8.78
C TYR A 23 2.68 3.46 9.90
N ILE A 24 3.26 4.62 9.58
CA ILE A 24 3.92 5.49 10.55
C ILE A 24 2.90 6.01 11.58
N TYR A 25 1.71 6.40 11.13
CA TYR A 25 0.64 6.90 11.99
C TYR A 25 0.18 5.85 13.02
N VAL A 26 -0.09 4.62 12.58
CA VAL A 26 -0.50 3.53 13.49
C VAL A 26 0.61 3.21 14.49
N MET A 27 1.88 3.16 14.04
CA MET A 27 3.02 2.96 14.94
C MET A 27 3.21 4.09 15.95
N GLY A 28 2.97 5.34 15.53
CA GLY A 28 3.00 6.51 16.42
C GLY A 28 1.89 6.48 17.46
N MET A 29 0.67 6.10 17.05
CA MET A 29 -0.45 5.92 17.96
C MET A 29 -0.22 4.76 18.93
N ALA A 30 0.28 3.63 18.45
CA ALA A 30 0.64 2.49 19.30
C ALA A 30 1.69 2.86 20.35
N CYS A 31 2.63 3.76 20.01
CA CYS A 31 3.59 4.28 20.97
C CYS A 31 2.93 5.13 22.07
N ALA A 32 1.91 5.93 21.73
CA ALA A 32 1.20 6.76 22.72
C ALA A 32 0.42 5.92 23.75
N PHE A 33 0.05 4.68 23.42
CA PHE A 33 -0.59 3.73 24.34
C PHE A 33 0.40 2.74 25.00
N GLY A 34 1.69 2.81 24.64
CA GLY A 34 2.74 1.98 25.24
C GLY A 34 3.08 2.44 26.66
N SER A 35 3.40 1.49 27.54
CA SER A 35 3.77 1.74 28.94
C SER A 35 4.76 2.92 29.08
N VAL A 36 4.49 3.80 30.04
CA VAL A 36 5.27 5.01 30.40
C VAL A 36 6.77 4.79 30.67
N ASN A 37 7.24 3.54 30.62
CA ASN A 37 8.62 3.14 30.87
C ASN A 37 9.41 2.75 29.60
N SER A 38 8.82 2.85 28.41
CA SER A 38 9.51 2.60 27.14
C SER A 38 9.86 3.91 26.42
N THR A 39 10.95 4.55 26.85
CA THR A 39 11.50 5.79 26.25
C THR A 39 11.96 5.61 24.79
N ASN A 40 12.00 4.38 24.28
CA ASN A 40 12.33 4.06 22.89
C ASN A 40 11.22 3.20 22.26
N CYS A 41 10.14 3.83 21.81
CA CYS A 41 9.26 3.19 20.83
C CYS A 41 10.00 3.07 19.50
N SER A 42 10.75 2.00 19.33
CA SER A 42 11.33 1.67 18.03
C SER A 42 10.19 1.25 17.10
N VAL A 43 10.06 1.93 15.96
CA VAL A 43 9.13 1.53 14.89
C VAL A 43 9.49 0.11 14.50
N LYS A 44 8.65 -0.86 14.85
CA LYS A 44 8.89 -2.25 14.48
C LYS A 44 8.87 -2.33 12.96
N TYR A 45 9.80 -3.08 12.38
CA TYR A 45 9.81 -3.31 10.95
C TYR A 45 8.60 -4.16 10.52
N PRO A 46 8.10 -4.04 9.28
CA PRO A 46 6.90 -4.72 8.84
C PRO A 46 6.95 -6.25 8.97
N TRP A 47 8.14 -6.84 8.83
CA TRP A 47 8.38 -8.28 9.02
C TRP A 47 8.46 -8.72 10.50
N MET A 48 8.44 -7.77 11.45
CA MET A 48 8.38 -8.03 12.88
C MET A 48 6.95 -7.95 13.44
N LEU A 49 5.96 -7.54 12.62
CA LEU A 49 4.56 -7.66 12.99
C LEU A 49 4.09 -9.11 12.83
N SER A 50 3.23 -9.56 13.73
CA SER A 50 2.64 -10.90 13.70
C SER A 50 1.15 -10.83 14.00
N GLY A 51 0.38 -11.79 13.48
CA GLY A 51 -1.06 -11.88 13.72
C GLY A 51 -1.88 -10.86 12.91
N GLU A 52 -2.85 -10.23 13.58
CA GLU A 52 -3.81 -9.30 12.98
C GLU A 52 -3.16 -8.02 12.46
N ASP A 53 -2.18 -7.48 13.21
CA ASP A 53 -1.52 -6.22 12.83
C ASP A 53 -0.75 -6.34 11.52
N PHE A 54 -0.13 -7.51 11.26
CA PHE A 54 0.55 -7.76 9.97
C PHE A 54 -0.46 -7.78 8.82
N ASN A 55 -1.62 -8.39 9.03
CA ASN A 55 -2.63 -8.55 7.99
C ASN A 55 -3.27 -7.20 7.63
N LEU A 56 -3.52 -6.35 8.63
CA LEU A 56 -4.10 -5.03 8.44
C LEU A 56 -3.07 -4.02 7.91
N LEU A 57 -1.86 -3.99 8.46
CA LEU A 57 -0.86 -2.99 8.09
C LEU A 57 -0.04 -3.36 6.86
N VAL A 58 0.06 -4.64 6.47
CA VAL A 58 0.93 -5.08 5.36
C VAL A 58 0.15 -5.80 4.28
N THR A 59 -0.63 -6.82 4.65
CA THR A 59 -1.31 -7.68 3.65
C THR A 59 -2.44 -6.95 2.92
N THR A 60 -3.33 -6.28 3.65
CA THR A 60 -4.46 -5.51 3.08
C THR A 60 -3.99 -4.46 2.06
N PRO A 61 -3.04 -3.56 2.40
CA PRO A 61 -2.54 -2.58 1.44
C PRO A 61 -1.78 -3.21 0.26
N ALA A 62 -1.05 -4.32 0.48
CA ALA A 62 -0.41 -5.05 -0.61
C ALA A 62 -1.43 -5.64 -1.60
N ILE A 63 -2.57 -6.14 -1.13
CA ILE A 63 -3.65 -6.65 -1.98
C ILE A 63 -4.27 -5.52 -2.81
N ILE A 64 -4.55 -4.36 -2.21
CA ILE A 64 -5.10 -3.19 -2.90
C ILE A 64 -4.14 -2.72 -4.00
N PHE A 65 -2.85 -2.67 -3.68
CA PHE A 65 -1.81 -2.31 -4.64
C PHE A 65 -1.68 -3.34 -5.77
N GLY A 66 -1.70 -4.63 -5.43
CA GLY A 66 -1.67 -5.72 -6.41
C GLY A 66 -2.87 -5.67 -7.37
N LEU A 67 -4.08 -5.46 -6.84
CA LEU A 67 -5.30 -5.36 -7.64
C LEU A 67 -5.25 -4.16 -8.60
N THR A 68 -4.87 -2.99 -8.11
CA THR A 68 -4.73 -1.79 -8.95
C THR A 68 -3.68 -1.96 -10.04
N LEU A 69 -2.58 -2.66 -9.76
CA LEU A 69 -1.55 -2.99 -10.75
C LEU A 69 -2.06 -4.01 -11.79
N VAL A 70 -2.76 -5.06 -11.36
CA VAL A 70 -3.38 -6.04 -12.26
C VAL A 70 -4.40 -5.39 -13.19
N LEU A 71 -5.28 -4.54 -12.64
CA LEU A 71 -6.23 -3.75 -13.42
C LEU A 71 -5.51 -2.87 -14.44
N ALA A 72 -4.44 -2.18 -14.03
CA ALA A 72 -3.63 -1.36 -14.94
C ALA A 72 -3.03 -2.18 -16.09
N ILE A 73 -2.56 -3.41 -15.83
CA ILE A 73 -2.03 -4.31 -16.86
C ILE A 73 -3.14 -4.78 -17.81
N LEU A 74 -4.29 -5.22 -17.27
CA LEU A 74 -5.42 -5.69 -18.06
C LEU A 74 -5.90 -4.61 -19.03
N PHE A 75 -6.13 -3.38 -18.54
CA PHE A 75 -6.51 -2.25 -19.40
C PHE A 75 -5.46 -1.92 -20.47
N ARG A 76 -4.17 -2.12 -20.17
CA ARG A 76 -3.09 -1.95 -21.16
C ARG A 76 -3.11 -3.00 -22.26
N ARG A 77 -3.50 -4.24 -21.95
CA ARG A 77 -3.59 -5.34 -22.93
C ARG A 77 -4.77 -5.15 -23.86
N GLU A 78 -5.94 -4.80 -23.33
CA GLU A 78 -7.14 -4.49 -24.13
C GLU A 78 -6.89 -3.30 -25.06
N ALA A 79 -6.18 -2.28 -24.57
CA ALA A 79 -5.79 -1.12 -25.37
C ALA A 79 -4.93 -1.46 -26.60
N LYS A 80 -4.14 -2.54 -26.52
CA LYS A 80 -3.29 -2.99 -27.62
C LYS A 80 -4.08 -3.78 -28.65
N LYS A 81 -4.98 -4.65 -28.19
CA LYS A 81 -5.82 -5.51 -29.04
C LYS A 81 -6.75 -4.73 -29.97
N GLY A 82 -7.29 -3.59 -29.51
CA GLY A 82 -8.17 -2.74 -30.32
C GLY A 82 -7.46 -1.88 -31.38
N ASN A 83 -6.13 -1.92 -31.47
CA ASN A 83 -5.34 -1.14 -32.43
C ASN A 83 -4.81 -2.03 -33.59
N ASP A 84 -5.07 -3.34 -33.53
CA ASP A 84 -4.67 -4.36 -34.52
C ASP A 84 -5.90 -4.90 -35.30
N SER A 85 -7.05 -4.21 -35.27
CA SER A 85 -8.26 -4.47 -36.07
C SER A 85 -8.66 -3.21 -36.81
#